data_AF-A0A0G1GRQ8-F1
#
_entry.id   AF-A0A0G1GRQ8-F1
#
_cell.length_a   1.000
_cell.length_b   1.000
_cell.length_c   1.000
_cell.angle_alpha   90.00
_cell.angle_beta   90.00
_cell.angle_gamma   90.00
#
_symmetry.space_group_name_H-M   'P 1'
#
loop_
_entity.id
_entity.type
_entity.pdbx_description
1 polymer ?
#
loop_
_entity_poly.entity_id
_entity_poly.type
_entity_poly.pdbx_seq_one_letter_code
_entity_poly.pdbx_strand_id
1 'polypeptide(L)'
;MTKGRTKKIVVLGVCTDHHAVYSEILKDHKVVFAISHEDALHAGRTADVVAVNIDKHNGFLNTMFDRLFEGKVVAIATSRKLMNKLVELPNGGKVSPVCQRTAPEEIMRLLAV
;
A
#
# COMPACT_ATOMS: atom_id res chain seq x y z
N MET A 1 11.76 9.73 -23.13
CA MET A 1 11.09 9.96 -21.83
C MET A 1 9.65 9.52 -21.98
N THR A 2 9.33 8.27 -21.66
CA THR A 2 7.94 7.83 -21.51
C THR A 2 7.37 8.60 -20.31
N LYS A 3 6.46 9.55 -20.55
CA LYS A 3 5.68 10.16 -19.46
C LYS A 3 4.98 9.01 -18.73
N GLY A 4 5.48 8.64 -17.56
CA GLY A 4 4.88 7.60 -16.73
C GLY A 4 3.43 7.96 -16.48
N ARG A 5 2.51 7.06 -16.85
CA ARG A 5 1.08 7.23 -16.57
C ARG A 5 0.92 7.44 -15.07
N THR A 6 0.22 8.49 -14.66
CA THR A 6 -0.13 8.73 -13.24
C THR A 6 -0.84 7.50 -12.67
N LYS A 7 -0.28 6.96 -11.60
CA LYS A 7 -0.79 5.77 -10.91
C LYS A 7 -1.66 6.17 -9.72
N LYS A 8 -2.65 5.34 -9.38
CA LYS A 8 -3.48 5.51 -8.18
C LYS A 8 -2.95 4.62 -7.07
N ILE A 9 -2.63 5.23 -5.93
CA ILE A 9 -2.05 4.57 -4.76
C ILE A 9 -3.03 4.76 -3.60
N VAL A 10 -3.42 3.67 -2.95
CA VAL A 10 -4.27 3.71 -1.75
C VAL A 10 -3.42 3.31 -0.56
N VAL A 11 -3.43 4.13 0.48
CA VAL A 11 -2.67 3.91 1.72
C VAL A 11 -3.65 3.78 2.88
N LEU A 12 -3.59 2.69 3.63
CA LEU A 12 -4.45 2.41 4.77
C LEU A 12 -3.62 2.21 6.04
N GLY A 13 -4.00 2.91 7.12
CA GLY A 13 -3.46 2.68 8.47
C GLY A 13 -2.10 3.34 8.76
N VAL A 14 -1.76 4.39 8.02
CA VAL A 14 -0.58 5.24 8.27
C VAL A 14 -1.02 6.51 9.01
N CYS A 15 -0.27 6.92 10.04
CA CYS A 15 -0.56 8.14 10.80
C CYS A 15 -0.46 9.40 9.94
N THR A 16 -1.26 10.43 10.28
CA THR A 16 -1.32 11.72 9.58
C THR A 16 0.04 12.40 9.39
N ASP A 17 0.93 12.26 10.38
CA ASP A 17 2.28 12.85 10.32
C ASP A 17 3.12 12.32 9.17
N HIS A 18 2.83 11.12 8.69
CA HIS A 18 3.52 10.54 7.53
C HIS A 18 2.82 10.88 6.21
N HIS A 19 1.58 11.38 6.22
CA HIS A 19 0.86 11.70 4.98
C HIS A 19 1.61 12.76 4.18
N ALA A 20 2.13 13.80 4.84
CA ALA A 20 2.92 14.83 4.17
C ALA A 20 4.16 14.28 3.46
N VAL A 21 4.88 13.35 4.10
CA VAL A 21 6.06 12.70 3.52
C VAL A 21 5.67 11.85 2.31
N TYR A 22 4.59 11.07 2.42
CA TYR A 22 4.09 10.26 1.32
C TYR A 22 3.65 11.12 0.14
N SER A 23 2.92 12.22 0.41
CA SER A 23 2.48 13.17 -0.60
C SER A 23 3.64 13.84 -1.33
N GLU A 24 4.72 14.18 -0.64
CA GLU A 24 5.89 14.79 -1.28
C GLU A 24 6.66 13.80 -2.16
N ILE A 25 6.91 12.58 -1.65
CA ILE A 25 7.67 11.56 -2.39
C ILE A 25 6.87 11.01 -3.58
N LEU A 26 5.55 10.84 -3.41
CA LEU A 26 4.66 10.27 -4.42
C LEU A 26 3.90 11.35 -5.20
N LYS A 27 4.41 12.59 -5.26
CA LYS A 27 3.72 13.75 -5.83
C LYS A 27 3.30 13.61 -7.30
N ASP A 28 3.96 12.74 -8.05
CA ASP A 28 3.63 12.45 -9.46
C ASP A 28 2.48 11.41 -9.61
N HIS A 29 1.91 10.98 -8.49
CA HIS A 29 0.88 9.95 -8.41
C HIS A 29 -0.32 10.42 -7.59
N LYS A 30 -1.48 9.81 -7.84
CA LYS A 30 -2.69 10.08 -7.08
C LYS A 30 -2.70 9.21 -5.82
N VAL A 31 -2.35 9.80 -4.69
CA VAL A 31 -2.36 9.12 -3.38
C VAL A 31 -3.70 9.35 -2.68
N VAL A 32 -4.31 8.29 -2.16
CA VAL A 32 -5.51 8.32 -1.32
C VAL A 32 -5.16 7.73 0.04
N PHE A 33 -5.19 8.56 1.09
CA PHE A 33 -5.03 8.10 2.47
C PHE A 33 -6.39 7.71 3.03
N ALA A 34 -6.66 6.42 3.04
CA ALA A 34 -7.93 5.90 3.52
C ALA A 34 -7.97 5.86 5.04
N ILE A 35 -9.05 6.38 5.61
CA ILE A 35 -9.27 6.43 7.07
C ILE A 35 -10.07 5.23 7.60
N SER A 36 -10.70 4.45 6.71
CA SER A 36 -11.47 3.26 7.05
C SER A 36 -11.25 2.13 6.03
N HIS A 37 -11.63 0.91 6.40
CA HIS A 37 -11.62 -0.23 5.47
C HIS A 37 -12.56 0.00 4.29
N GLU A 38 -13.74 0.56 4.52
CA GLU A 38 -14.71 0.81 3.46
C GLU A 38 -14.18 1.82 2.43
N ASP A 39 -13.59 2.90 2.90
CA ASP A 39 -12.95 3.92 2.06
C ASP A 39 -11.79 3.31 1.25
N ALA A 40 -10.94 2.52 1.90
CA ALA A 40 -9.84 1.81 1.25
C ALA A 40 -10.34 0.80 0.20
N LEU A 41 -11.43 0.07 0.47
CA LEU A 41 -12.04 -0.86 -0.48
C LEU A 41 -12.64 -0.11 -1.69
N HIS A 42 -13.31 1.02 -1.46
CA HIS A 42 -13.89 1.82 -2.52
C HIS A 42 -12.79 2.40 -3.42
N ALA A 43 -11.77 3.03 -2.82
CA ALA A 43 -10.63 3.59 -3.52
C ALA A 43 -9.77 2.50 -4.21
N GLY A 44 -9.65 1.33 -3.58
CA GLY A 44 -8.82 0.21 -4.01
C GLY A 44 -9.26 -0.44 -5.33
N ARG A 45 -10.54 -0.35 -5.70
CA ARG A 45 -11.10 -0.95 -6.94
C ARG A 45 -10.39 -0.55 -8.22
N THR A 46 -9.82 0.65 -8.25
CA THR A 46 -9.11 1.19 -9.42
C THR A 46 -7.67 1.56 -9.08
N ALA A 47 -7.14 1.02 -7.98
CA ALA A 47 -5.80 1.33 -7.53
C ALA A 47 -4.78 0.48 -8.27
N ASP A 48 -3.66 1.07 -8.63
CA ASP A 48 -2.50 0.34 -9.13
C ASP A 48 -1.69 -0.27 -7.97
N VAL A 49 -1.71 0.42 -6.82
CA VAL A 49 -1.02 -0.01 -5.59
C VAL A 49 -1.93 0.16 -4.38
N VAL A 50 -1.94 -0.85 -3.52
CA VAL A 50 -2.56 -0.81 -2.20
C VAL A 50 -1.47 -1.04 -1.15
N ALA A 51 -1.24 -0.03 -0.32
CA ALA A 51 -0.28 -0.05 0.77
C ALA A 51 -1.02 -0.08 2.11
N VAL A 52 -0.79 -1.12 2.92
CA VAL A 52 -1.62 -1.42 4.09
C VAL A 52 -0.76 -1.65 5.31
N ASN A 53 -1.04 -0.92 6.39
CA ASN A 53 -0.44 -1.19 7.68
C ASN A 53 -0.98 -2.48 8.29
N ILE A 54 -0.18 -3.55 8.22
CA ILE A 54 -0.57 -4.88 8.68
C ILE A 54 -0.58 -5.04 10.19
N ASP A 55 0.01 -4.12 10.97
CA ASP A 55 -0.08 -4.18 12.43
C ASP A 55 -1.54 -4.07 12.90
N LYS A 56 -2.37 -3.33 12.16
CA LYS A 56 -3.77 -3.06 12.51
C LYS A 56 -4.78 -3.60 11.51
N HIS A 57 -4.37 -3.80 10.25
CA HIS A 57 -5.30 -4.08 9.16
C HIS A 57 -4.91 -5.32 8.34
N ASN A 58 -4.24 -6.30 8.94
CA ASN A 58 -3.83 -7.53 8.23
C ASN A 58 -4.99 -8.22 7.48
N GLY A 59 -6.17 -8.29 8.10
CA GLY A 59 -7.36 -8.92 7.49
C GLY A 59 -7.92 -8.20 6.26
N PHE A 60 -7.54 -6.94 6.03
CA PHE A 60 -8.01 -6.16 4.88
C PHE A 60 -7.51 -6.72 3.55
N LEU A 61 -6.30 -7.30 3.53
CA LEU A 61 -5.72 -7.87 2.31
C LEU A 61 -6.61 -9.00 1.78
N ASN A 62 -7.11 -9.88 2.65
CA ASN A 62 -8.04 -10.95 2.26
C ASN A 62 -9.25 -10.39 1.49
N THR A 63 -9.89 -9.36 2.04
CA THR A 63 -11.07 -8.73 1.42
C THR A 63 -10.76 -8.07 0.08
N MET A 64 -9.55 -7.52 -0.13
CA MET A 64 -9.15 -6.97 -1.42
C MET A 64 -9.01 -8.07 -2.48
N PHE A 65 -8.38 -9.20 -2.14
CA PHE A 65 -8.20 -10.31 -3.07
C PHE A 65 -9.51 -11.05 -3.37
N ASP A 66 -10.41 -11.19 -2.39
CA ASP A 66 -11.77 -11.72 -2.61
C ASP A 66 -12.55 -10.88 -3.62
N ARG A 67 -12.19 -9.60 -3.76
CA ARG A 67 -12.75 -8.67 -4.75
C ARG A 67 -11.96 -8.60 -6.06
N LEU A 68 -11.12 -9.59 -6.33
CA LEU A 68 -10.31 -9.71 -7.55
C LEU A 68 -9.37 -8.52 -7.75
N PHE A 69 -8.75 -8.02 -6.68
CA PHE A 69 -7.71 -7.00 -6.82
C PHE A 69 -6.47 -7.56 -7.53
N GLU A 70 -6.09 -6.94 -8.65
CA GLU A 70 -4.94 -7.34 -9.48
C GLU A 70 -3.74 -6.38 -9.36
N GLY A 71 -3.85 -5.33 -8.55
CA GLY A 71 -2.78 -4.35 -8.36
C GLY A 71 -1.65 -4.86 -7.46
N LYS A 72 -0.62 -4.03 -7.31
CA LYS A 72 0.54 -4.33 -6.45
C LYS A 72 0.18 -4.06 -4.98
N VAL A 73 0.75 -4.85 -4.07
CA VAL A 73 0.52 -4.73 -2.63
C VAL A 73 1.81 -4.36 -1.92
N VAL A 74 1.73 -3.38 -1.02
CA VAL A 74 2.81 -3.05 -0.08
C VAL A 74 2.32 -3.30 1.34
N ALA A 75 2.92 -4.26 2.02
CA ALA A 75 2.68 -4.47 3.44
C ALA A 75 3.53 -3.45 4.23
N ILE A 76 2.87 -2.59 5.01
CA ILE A 76 3.53 -1.61 5.88
C ILE A 76 3.53 -2.17 7.31
N ALA A 77 4.66 -2.08 7.99
CA ALA A 77 4.77 -2.41 9.41
C ALA A 77 5.45 -1.27 10.18
N THR A 78 5.04 -1.14 11.43
CA THR A 78 5.56 -0.23 12.46
C THR A 78 6.31 -1.00 13.53
N SER A 79 5.87 -2.23 13.84
CA SER A 79 6.57 -3.11 14.78
C SER A 79 7.70 -3.89 14.09
N ARG A 80 8.86 -4.01 14.78
CA ARG A 80 9.97 -4.87 14.33
C ARG A 80 9.55 -6.33 14.18
N LYS A 81 8.61 -6.79 15.02
CA LYS A 81 8.11 -8.17 14.98
C LYS A 81 7.48 -8.50 13.62
N LEU A 82 6.67 -7.59 13.07
CA LEU A 82 6.02 -7.82 11.78
C LEU A 82 6.94 -7.52 10.59
N MET A 83 7.89 -6.59 10.70
CA MET A 83 8.88 -6.34 9.63
C MET A 83 9.69 -7.58 9.24
N ASN A 84 9.92 -8.51 10.18
CA ASN A 84 10.70 -9.73 9.91
C ASN A 84 9.86 -10.91 9.44
N LYS A 85 8.53 -10.75 9.28
CA LYS A 85 7.63 -11.83 8.90
C LYS A 85 7.09 -11.61 7.50
N LEU A 86 7.35 -12.56 6.60
CA LEU A 86 6.73 -12.59 5.29
C LEU A 86 5.20 -12.64 5.42
N VAL A 87 4.52 -11.80 4.66
CA VAL A 87 3.06 -11.82 4.53
C VAL A 87 2.72 -12.64 3.30
N GLU A 88 2.02 -13.74 3.52
CA GLU A 88 1.43 -14.53 2.44
C GLU A 88 0.12 -13.88 2.02
N LEU A 89 0.02 -13.56 0.74
CA LEU A 89 -1.16 -13.01 0.11
C LEU A 89 -2.11 -14.15 -0.28
N PRO A 90 -3.43 -13.91 -0.32
CA PRO A 90 -4.43 -14.90 -0.72
C PRO A 90 -4.21 -15.55 -2.09
N ASN A 91 -3.51 -14.87 -3.00
CA ASN A 91 -3.14 -15.42 -4.31
C ASN A 91 -1.86 -16.30 -4.28
N GLY A 92 -1.34 -16.63 -3.10
CA GLY A 92 -0.09 -17.37 -2.89
C GLY A 92 1.18 -16.53 -3.04
N GLY A 93 1.05 -15.25 -3.39
CA GLY A 93 2.16 -14.30 -3.42
C GLY A 93 2.73 -14.05 -2.03
N LYS A 94 4.00 -13.66 -1.94
CA LYS A 94 4.64 -13.29 -0.67
C LYS A 94 5.20 -11.90 -0.76
N VAL A 95 4.92 -11.07 0.23
CA VAL A 95 5.46 -9.71 0.34
C VAL A 95 6.19 -9.53 1.66
N SER A 96 7.37 -8.91 1.59
CA SER A 96 8.11 -8.50 2.78
C SER A 96 7.56 -7.17 3.28
N PRO A 97 7.17 -7.06 4.55
CA PRO A 97 6.72 -5.79 5.08
C PRO A 97 7.84 -4.75 5.10
N VAL A 98 7.49 -3.51 4.84
CA VAL A 98 8.42 -2.36 4.88
C VAL A 98 8.06 -1.41 6.01
N CYS A 99 9.05 -0.68 6.50
CA CYS A 99 8.84 0.33 7.53
C CYS A 99 7.92 1.43 6.99
N GLN A 100 7.00 1.93 7.82
CA GLN A 100 6.14 3.07 7.44
C GLN A 100 6.91 4.29 6.93
N ARG A 101 8.17 4.46 7.35
CA ARG A 101 9.05 5.57 6.93
C ARG A 101 9.68 5.37 5.56
N THR A 102 9.80 4.13 5.09
CA THR A 102 10.45 3.77 3.83
C THR A 102 9.48 3.18 2.80
N ALA A 103 8.19 3.13 3.14
CA ALA A 103 7.16 2.59 2.26
C ALA A 103 6.93 3.45 1.00
N PRO A 104 7.00 4.80 1.04
CA PRO A 104 6.89 5.62 -0.18
C PRO A 104 7.92 5.23 -1.25
N GLU A 105 9.17 5.00 -0.84
CA GLU A 105 10.26 4.60 -1.72
C GLU A 105 10.03 3.21 -2.31
N GLU A 106 9.51 2.27 -1.52
CA GLU A 106 9.17 0.93 -2.01
C GLU A 106 7.98 0.99 -2.99
N ILE A 107 6.98 1.85 -2.74
CA ILE A 107 5.88 2.09 -3.68
C ILE A 107 6.43 2.62 -5.01
N MET A 108 7.34 3.60 -4.99
CA MET A 108 7.97 4.12 -6.20
C MET A 108 8.75 3.04 -6.95
N ARG A 109 9.53 2.23 -6.23
CA ARG A 109 10.28 1.11 -6.81
C ARG A 109 9.35 0.13 -7.52
N LEU A 110 8.24 -0.22 -6.87
CA LEU A 110 7.24 -1.10 -7.46
C LEU A 110 6.59 -0.48 -8.69
N LEU A 111 6.37 0.83 -8.72
CA LEU A 111 5.77 1.51 -9.87
C LEU A 111 6.70 1.68 -11.07
N ALA A 112 8.02 1.62 -10.87
CA ALA A 112 9.03 1.74 -11.93
C ALA A 112 9.20 0.48 -12.80
N VAL A 113 8.64 -0.67 -12.36
CA VAL A 113 8.66 -1.97 -13.05
C VAL A 113 7.35 -2.23 -13.77
#